data_AF-A0A3B0BZ04-F1
#
_entry.id   AF-A0A3B0BZ04-F1
#
_cell.length_a   1.000
_cell.length_b   1.000
_cell.length_c   1.000
_cell.angle_alpha   90.00
_cell.angle_beta   90.00
_cell.angle_gamma   90.00
#
_symmetry.space_group_name_H-M   'P 1'
#
loop_
_entity.id
_entity.type
_entity.pdbx_description
1 polymer ?
#
loop_
_entity_poly.entity_id
_entity_poly.type
_entity_poly.pdbx_seq_one_letter_code
_entity_poly.pdbx_strand_id
1 'polypeptide(L)'
;MLKSRAALPLLSFLCIVMLLIGFTGKSLSGTQDRTASAAQSSAGAEQASYIQQYVFPKDKVVDVKVTIDPQDFQDMLDNASAEEMKTASVDYNGVHFDNIGIRAKGNLSLRSVVNSDSDRYSFKLSFDEYLTNQTFYGISKINLNNNYSDPTYMREFLTYELAAEMGLPTPGVSYVNVYVNGELWGFYLAVEQIGDSYLQRHFGNSYGALYKAEMNGNGGDLIWRDNDLDSYPALVQKSKSSNDDILLSMLDELNNGTDYEKVLDVEEALKYVALNVVTQNTDSYLGSNKQNYYLYENKGVFSVLPWDYNMAFGGLGNSSLLIDEPTQGAVAERPLIAKLLEVDAYKELYHSLIRTAIEDYLSNDRFEARVQQLNELISGYVEQDPRPFSSYDQYKSGLTQLISGNASRVSNYAQQLDGTLPSSGNGSGSGMGGPGGMGDGGGFGGNRQGGRGGGGGAPAGAGAIAAPAGQNGFVRTAAAEGGNGQQPNGQQAPNGQQAPNGQQAQNGQQAQNGQQAPSGQQAPNGQQVPNGQLAPNGQQVPNGQQVPNGQLAPDGQQGQNGGQDQMRPGGGGFGQGGMGGPPGGMGGGPGGMFGMGNQSKVNTEANLKEAYLVAGMLVLLLLASVFVAKFRRRRL
;
A
#
# COMPACT_ATOMS: atom_id res chain seq x y z
N MET A 1 -83.62 -11.02 -0.32
CA MET A 1 -83.54 -11.87 0.90
C MET A 1 -82.87 -13.20 0.53
N LEU A 2 -81.61 -13.39 0.87
CA LEU A 2 -81.03 -14.64 1.40
C LEU A 2 -79.61 -14.34 1.90
N LYS A 3 -79.31 -14.80 3.12
CA LYS A 3 -78.17 -14.43 3.96
C LYS A 3 -76.86 -15.08 3.48
N SER A 4 -75.76 -14.32 3.35
CA SER A 4 -74.41 -14.91 3.29
C SER A 4 -73.91 -15.18 4.72
N ARG A 5 -73.82 -16.46 5.07
CA ARG A 5 -73.31 -16.94 6.37
C ARG A 5 -72.12 -17.90 6.18
N ALA A 6 -71.25 -17.62 5.21
CA ALA A 6 -70.12 -18.50 4.87
C ALA A 6 -68.74 -17.82 4.83
N ALA A 7 -68.60 -16.58 5.30
CA ALA A 7 -67.30 -15.88 5.26
C ALA A 7 -66.41 -16.13 6.51
N LEU A 8 -66.99 -16.52 7.65
CA LEU A 8 -66.23 -16.72 8.89
C LEU A 8 -65.44 -18.06 8.97
N PRO A 9 -65.97 -19.23 8.56
CA PRO A 9 -65.21 -20.48 8.67
C PRO A 9 -64.06 -20.60 7.65
N LEU A 10 -64.09 -19.83 6.55
CA LEU A 10 -63.04 -19.83 5.53
C LEU A 10 -61.79 -19.06 5.98
N LEU A 11 -61.97 -18.00 6.77
CA LEU A 11 -60.87 -17.19 7.32
C LEU A 11 -60.12 -17.96 8.43
N SER A 12 -60.85 -18.71 9.25
CA SER A 12 -60.27 -19.55 10.31
C SER A 12 -59.47 -20.73 9.74
N PHE A 13 -59.91 -21.31 8.62
CA PHE A 13 -59.18 -22.38 7.94
C PHE A 13 -57.88 -21.87 7.28
N LEU A 14 -57.90 -20.66 6.70
CA LEU A 14 -56.71 -20.04 6.11
C LEU A 14 -55.63 -19.71 7.17
N CYS A 15 -56.03 -19.26 8.37
CA CYS A 15 -55.09 -18.99 9.46
C CYS A 15 -54.46 -20.27 10.03
N ILE A 16 -55.19 -21.39 10.05
CA ILE A 16 -54.66 -22.69 10.52
C ILE A 16 -53.68 -23.28 9.49
N VAL A 17 -53.95 -23.12 8.18
CA VAL A 17 -53.03 -23.53 7.11
C VAL A 17 -51.75 -22.67 7.13
N MET A 18 -51.85 -21.36 7.38
CA MET A 18 -50.68 -20.48 7.55
C MET A 18 -49.85 -20.83 8.79
N LEU A 19 -50.49 -21.22 9.91
CA LEU A 19 -49.80 -21.68 11.12
C LEU A 19 -49.12 -23.04 10.94
N LEU A 20 -49.70 -23.94 10.15
CA LEU A 20 -49.10 -25.24 9.81
C LEU A 20 -47.90 -25.09 8.85
N ILE A 21 -47.97 -24.18 7.87
CA ILE A 21 -46.83 -23.85 7.00
C ILE A 21 -45.69 -23.20 7.82
N GLY A 22 -46.02 -22.39 8.83
CA GLY A 22 -45.05 -21.79 9.76
C GLY A 22 -44.33 -22.82 10.65
N PHE A 23 -44.95 -23.97 10.95
CA PHE A 23 -44.31 -25.04 11.73
C PHE A 23 -43.50 -26.03 10.88
N THR A 24 -43.83 -26.20 9.59
CA THR A 24 -43.00 -27.00 8.66
C THR A 24 -41.84 -26.22 8.02
N GLY A 25 -41.87 -24.89 8.05
CA GLY A 25 -40.83 -24.01 7.48
C GLY A 25 -39.47 -24.05 8.20
N LYS A 26 -39.42 -24.50 9.46
CA LYS A 26 -38.17 -24.62 10.23
C LYS A 26 -37.18 -25.65 9.68
N SER A 27 -37.63 -26.56 8.80
CA SER A 27 -36.76 -27.53 8.12
C SER A 27 -36.29 -27.08 6.73
N LEU A 28 -36.93 -26.09 6.10
CA LEU A 28 -36.56 -25.60 4.76
C LEU A 28 -35.75 -24.31 4.79
N SER A 29 -35.88 -23.48 5.82
CA SER A 29 -35.10 -22.23 5.95
C SER A 29 -33.60 -22.51 6.06
N GLY A 30 -33.20 -23.55 6.79
CA GLY A 30 -31.79 -23.94 6.94
C GLY A 30 -31.13 -24.42 5.64
N THR A 31 -31.90 -24.76 4.61
CA THR A 31 -31.35 -25.19 3.32
C THR A 31 -31.23 -24.01 2.35
N GLN A 32 -32.22 -23.10 2.32
CA GLN A 32 -32.17 -21.89 1.50
C GLN A 32 -31.09 -20.89 1.97
N ASP A 33 -30.93 -20.73 3.29
CA ASP A 33 -29.92 -19.84 3.87
C ASP A 33 -28.49 -20.37 3.66
N ARG A 34 -28.33 -21.71 3.71
CA ARG A 34 -27.07 -22.37 3.35
C ARG A 34 -26.76 -22.29 1.86
N THR A 35 -27.76 -22.41 0.98
CA THR A 35 -27.54 -22.25 -0.46
C THR A 35 -27.26 -20.81 -0.86
N ALA A 36 -27.87 -19.82 -0.20
CA ALA A 36 -27.58 -18.40 -0.43
C ALA A 36 -26.19 -18.02 0.09
N SER A 37 -25.82 -18.48 1.28
CA SER A 37 -24.46 -18.33 1.84
C SER A 37 -23.40 -19.05 1.00
N ALA A 38 -23.70 -20.25 0.48
CA ALA A 38 -22.83 -20.99 -0.43
C ALA A 38 -22.67 -20.29 -1.79
N ALA A 39 -23.75 -19.71 -2.33
CA ALA A 39 -23.70 -18.95 -3.59
C ALA A 39 -22.96 -17.61 -3.45
N GLN A 40 -23.09 -16.95 -2.30
CA GLN A 40 -22.39 -15.70 -2.01
C GLN A 40 -20.89 -15.94 -1.76
N SER A 41 -20.54 -17.03 -1.06
CA SER A 41 -19.14 -17.44 -0.91
C SER A 41 -18.51 -17.91 -2.22
N SER A 42 -19.25 -18.59 -3.11
CA SER A 42 -18.73 -18.93 -4.44
C SER A 42 -18.52 -17.71 -5.33
N ALA A 43 -19.43 -16.73 -5.30
CA ALA A 43 -19.29 -15.49 -6.06
C ALA A 43 -18.11 -14.64 -5.57
N GLY A 44 -17.89 -14.56 -4.25
CA GLY A 44 -16.73 -13.86 -3.68
C GLY A 44 -15.40 -14.54 -4.03
N ALA A 45 -15.36 -15.88 -4.00
CA ALA A 45 -14.18 -16.64 -4.40
C ALA A 45 -13.85 -16.48 -5.90
N GLU A 46 -14.88 -16.48 -6.75
CA GLU A 46 -14.72 -16.24 -8.19
C GLU A 46 -14.20 -14.83 -8.47
N GLN A 47 -14.75 -13.81 -7.80
CA GLN A 47 -14.27 -12.43 -7.90
C GLN A 47 -12.81 -12.29 -7.47
N ALA A 48 -12.41 -12.90 -6.36
CA ALA A 48 -11.02 -12.89 -5.91
C ALA A 48 -10.07 -13.53 -6.94
N SER A 49 -10.50 -14.63 -7.56
CA SER A 49 -9.76 -15.28 -8.64
C SER A 49 -9.60 -14.35 -9.85
N TYR A 50 -10.65 -13.63 -10.27
CA TYR A 50 -10.54 -12.67 -11.37
C TYR A 50 -9.61 -11.51 -11.04
N ILE A 51 -9.66 -10.98 -9.82
CA ILE A 51 -8.75 -9.91 -9.38
C ILE A 51 -7.30 -10.38 -9.51
N GLN A 52 -6.97 -11.58 -9.02
CA GLN A 52 -5.61 -12.13 -9.11
C GLN A 52 -5.18 -12.42 -10.55
N GLN A 53 -6.07 -12.93 -11.39
CA GLN A 53 -5.72 -13.31 -12.77
C GLN A 53 -5.62 -12.11 -13.72
N TYR A 54 -6.52 -11.14 -13.57
CA TYR A 54 -6.71 -10.06 -14.53
C TYR A 54 -6.22 -8.70 -14.04
N VAL A 55 -6.33 -8.41 -12.75
CA VAL A 55 -5.95 -7.10 -12.21
C VAL A 55 -4.53 -7.13 -11.66
N PHE A 56 -4.24 -8.07 -10.75
CA PHE A 56 -2.98 -8.14 -10.03
C PHE A 56 -2.26 -9.52 -10.14
N PRO A 57 -1.98 -10.01 -11.35
CA PRO A 57 -1.23 -11.25 -11.52
C PRO A 57 0.22 -11.09 -11.04
N LYS A 58 0.75 -12.15 -10.43
CA LYS A 58 2.09 -12.19 -9.81
C LYS A 58 3.15 -12.85 -10.68
N ASP A 59 2.72 -13.53 -11.74
CA ASP A 59 3.52 -14.41 -12.60
C ASP A 59 3.75 -13.83 -14.01
N LYS A 60 3.19 -12.65 -14.30
CA LYS A 60 3.38 -11.94 -15.58
C LYS A 60 3.36 -10.43 -15.39
N VAL A 61 3.96 -9.72 -16.34
CA VAL A 61 3.80 -8.27 -16.50
C VAL A 61 2.52 -7.99 -17.29
N VAL A 62 1.74 -7.01 -16.85
CA VAL A 62 0.49 -6.61 -17.51
C VAL A 62 0.69 -5.37 -18.38
N ASP A 63 0.14 -5.39 -19.59
CA ASP A 63 0.01 -4.17 -20.39
C ASP A 63 -1.19 -3.34 -19.90
N VAL A 64 -0.94 -2.06 -19.65
CA VAL A 64 -1.94 -1.03 -19.33
C VAL A 64 -1.87 0.03 -20.41
N LYS A 65 -2.83 0.02 -21.34
CA LYS A 65 -2.82 0.89 -22.53
C LYS A 65 -3.85 2.00 -22.36
N VAL A 66 -3.38 3.19 -22.01
CA VAL A 66 -4.21 4.39 -21.82
C VAL A 66 -4.37 5.10 -23.17
N THR A 67 -5.61 5.43 -23.51
CA THR A 67 -5.93 6.33 -24.62
C THR A 67 -6.55 7.60 -24.06
N ILE A 68 -5.94 8.74 -24.36
CA ILE A 68 -6.29 10.05 -23.81
C ILE A 68 -6.07 11.13 -24.87
N ASP A 69 -6.88 12.20 -24.84
CA ASP A 69 -6.64 13.36 -25.71
C ASP A 69 -5.19 13.88 -25.49
N PRO A 70 -4.38 14.04 -26.56
CA PRO A 70 -2.99 14.47 -26.40
C PRO A 70 -2.82 15.82 -25.69
N GLN A 71 -3.79 16.73 -25.83
CA GLN A 71 -3.76 18.04 -25.17
C GLN A 71 -4.05 17.89 -23.68
N ASP A 72 -5.04 17.07 -23.31
CA ASP A 72 -5.34 16.76 -21.90
C ASP A 72 -4.18 16.04 -21.21
N PHE A 73 -3.52 15.13 -21.92
CA PHE A 73 -2.33 14.45 -21.39
C PHE A 73 -1.18 15.42 -21.17
N GLN A 74 -0.89 16.27 -22.16
CA GLN A 74 0.16 17.29 -22.02
C GLN A 74 -0.16 18.28 -20.89
N ASP A 75 -1.40 18.74 -20.79
CA ASP A 75 -1.86 19.61 -19.72
C ASP A 75 -1.71 18.95 -18.33
N MET A 76 -2.04 17.66 -18.22
CA MET A 76 -1.83 16.90 -16.99
C MET A 76 -0.33 16.83 -16.60
N LEU A 77 0.59 16.74 -17.55
CA LEU A 77 2.03 16.74 -17.28
C LEU A 77 2.51 18.14 -16.88
N ASP A 78 2.14 19.17 -17.65
CA ASP A 78 2.53 20.56 -17.42
C ASP A 78 2.00 21.10 -16.08
N ASN A 79 0.81 20.64 -15.68
CA ASN A 79 0.12 21.04 -14.45
C ASN A 79 0.02 19.90 -13.44
N ALA A 80 0.96 18.95 -13.43
CA ALA A 80 0.89 17.73 -12.62
C ALA A 80 0.64 17.97 -11.11
N SER A 81 1.16 19.07 -10.55
CA SER A 81 0.95 19.45 -9.14
C SER A 81 -0.51 19.73 -8.78
N ALA A 82 -1.35 20.07 -9.76
CA ALA A 82 -2.77 20.29 -9.56
C ALA A 82 -3.55 18.98 -9.32
N GLU A 83 -2.96 17.84 -9.67
CA GLU A 83 -3.61 16.52 -9.59
C GLU A 83 -5.01 16.52 -10.26
N GLU A 84 -5.15 17.24 -11.36
CA GLU A 84 -6.44 17.33 -12.07
C GLU A 84 -6.76 16.01 -12.75
N MET A 85 -8.00 15.55 -12.58
CA MET A 85 -8.50 14.33 -13.21
C MET A 85 -8.89 14.60 -14.67
N LYS A 86 -8.28 13.85 -15.59
CA LYS A 86 -8.61 13.85 -17.01
C LYS A 86 -9.40 12.60 -17.37
N THR A 87 -10.23 12.70 -18.41
CA THR A 87 -10.98 11.56 -18.95
C THR A 87 -10.11 10.77 -19.93
N ALA A 88 -10.12 9.44 -19.80
CA ALA A 88 -9.41 8.54 -20.70
C ALA A 88 -10.20 7.24 -20.90
N SER A 89 -9.76 6.40 -21.84
CA SER A 89 -10.06 4.97 -21.84
C SER A 89 -8.80 4.16 -21.54
N VAL A 90 -8.97 2.92 -21.09
CA VAL A 90 -7.86 2.02 -20.80
C VAL A 90 -8.18 0.59 -21.23
N ASP A 91 -7.24 -0.05 -21.91
CA ASP A 91 -7.17 -1.50 -22.06
C ASP A 91 -6.19 -2.05 -21.01
N TYR A 92 -6.72 -2.67 -19.97
CA TYR A 92 -5.95 -3.24 -18.87
C TYR A 92 -5.97 -4.76 -18.96
N ASN A 93 -4.82 -5.39 -19.25
CA ASN A 93 -4.71 -6.85 -19.40
C ASN A 93 -5.73 -7.45 -20.39
N GLY A 94 -6.06 -6.71 -21.45
CA GLY A 94 -7.04 -7.11 -22.46
C GLY A 94 -8.51 -6.83 -22.12
N VAL A 95 -8.79 -6.15 -20.99
CA VAL A 95 -10.13 -5.70 -20.62
C VAL A 95 -10.24 -4.19 -20.85
N HIS A 96 -11.22 -3.79 -21.66
CA HIS A 96 -11.43 -2.41 -22.07
C HIS A 96 -12.39 -1.65 -21.14
N PHE A 97 -12.04 -0.42 -20.80
CA PHE A 97 -12.87 0.52 -20.05
C PHE A 97 -12.87 1.90 -20.69
N ASP A 98 -14.06 2.40 -21.01
CA ASP A 98 -14.27 3.78 -21.45
C ASP A 98 -14.56 4.71 -20.26
N ASN A 99 -14.21 5.99 -20.41
CA ASN A 99 -14.53 7.08 -19.49
C ASN A 99 -14.02 6.85 -18.05
N ILE A 100 -12.78 6.38 -17.94
CA ILE A 100 -12.07 6.36 -16.66
C ILE A 100 -11.47 7.74 -16.36
N GLY A 101 -11.21 8.02 -15.09
CA GLY A 101 -10.36 9.12 -14.64
C GLY A 101 -8.89 8.71 -14.63
N ILE A 102 -8.01 9.57 -15.13
CA ILE A 102 -6.56 9.48 -14.95
C ILE A 102 -5.99 10.80 -14.46
N ARG A 103 -5.03 10.73 -13.54
CA ARG A 103 -4.25 11.90 -13.10
C ARG A 103 -2.86 11.53 -12.62
N ALA A 104 -1.94 12.49 -12.66
CA ALA A 104 -0.70 12.41 -11.88
C ALA A 104 -1.03 12.32 -10.38
N LYS A 105 -0.16 11.65 -9.61
CA LYS A 105 -0.31 11.49 -8.15
C LYS A 105 1.03 11.41 -7.43
N GLY A 106 0.97 11.60 -6.13
CA GLY A 106 2.07 11.36 -5.21
C GLY A 106 2.29 12.54 -4.29
N ASN A 107 3.28 12.43 -3.41
CA ASN A 107 3.72 13.54 -2.58
C ASN A 107 5.18 13.87 -2.92
N LEU A 108 6.14 13.14 -2.33
CA LEU A 108 7.56 13.33 -2.63
C LEU A 108 7.90 12.96 -4.08
N SER A 109 7.38 11.84 -4.59
CA SER A 109 7.60 11.41 -5.96
C SER A 109 7.06 12.43 -6.98
N LEU A 110 5.86 12.96 -6.77
CA LEU A 110 5.27 14.01 -7.61
C LEU A 110 6.12 15.28 -7.59
N ARG A 111 6.41 15.81 -6.39
CA ARG A 111 7.23 17.02 -6.22
C ARG A 111 8.63 16.85 -6.80
N SER A 112 9.22 15.66 -6.70
CA SER A 112 10.54 15.39 -7.27
C SER A 112 10.51 15.48 -8.79
N VAL A 113 9.50 14.91 -9.44
CA VAL A 113 9.38 14.92 -10.91
C VAL A 113 9.10 16.35 -11.40
N VAL A 114 8.14 17.06 -10.77
CA VAL A 114 7.81 18.47 -11.08
C VAL A 114 9.04 19.39 -11.01
N ASN A 115 9.98 19.12 -10.11
CA ASN A 115 11.18 19.94 -9.92
C ASN A 115 12.42 19.38 -10.66
N SER A 116 12.21 18.57 -11.70
CA SER A 116 13.26 17.94 -12.50
C SER A 116 12.95 17.98 -13.98
N ASP A 117 13.87 17.51 -14.82
CA ASP A 117 13.64 17.32 -16.25
C ASP A 117 12.96 15.97 -16.58
N SER A 118 12.51 15.23 -15.56
CA SER A 118 11.76 13.97 -15.74
C SER A 118 10.27 14.24 -15.91
N ASP A 119 9.62 13.42 -16.73
CA ASP A 119 8.17 13.36 -16.93
C ASP A 119 7.56 12.05 -16.34
N ARG A 120 8.35 11.29 -15.56
CA ARG A 120 7.97 9.97 -15.05
C ARG A 120 7.08 10.06 -13.81
N TYR A 121 5.89 10.62 -13.94
CA TYR A 121 4.91 10.68 -12.85
C TYR A 121 4.33 9.30 -12.51
N SER A 122 3.95 9.11 -11.24
CA SER A 122 2.97 8.08 -10.88
C SER A 122 1.59 8.51 -11.34
N PHE A 123 0.76 7.56 -11.77
CA PHE A 123 -0.61 7.84 -12.18
C PHE A 123 -1.63 7.16 -11.28
N LYS A 124 -2.83 7.71 -11.22
CA LYS A 124 -4.00 7.07 -10.61
C LYS A 124 -5.03 6.83 -11.69
N LEU A 125 -5.52 5.61 -11.80
CA LEU A 125 -6.69 5.24 -12.59
C LEU A 125 -7.90 5.15 -11.67
N SER A 126 -9.01 5.75 -12.09
CA SER A 126 -10.30 5.80 -11.38
C SER A 126 -11.38 5.29 -12.32
N PHE A 127 -11.83 4.05 -12.14
CA PHE A 127 -12.82 3.42 -13.03
C PHE A 127 -14.22 4.00 -12.80
N ASP A 128 -14.53 4.44 -11.58
CA ASP A 128 -15.84 4.96 -11.19
C ASP A 128 -15.93 6.50 -11.20
N GLU A 129 -14.97 7.20 -11.82
CA GLU A 129 -14.88 8.66 -11.80
C GLU A 129 -16.07 9.33 -12.50
N TYR A 130 -16.35 8.90 -13.74
CA TYR A 130 -17.37 9.50 -14.59
C TYR A 130 -18.56 8.56 -14.82
N LEU A 131 -18.38 7.26 -14.60
CA LEU A 131 -19.41 6.24 -14.72
C LEU A 131 -19.61 5.53 -13.38
N THR A 132 -20.69 5.90 -12.68
CA THR A 132 -21.04 5.32 -11.38
C THR A 132 -21.09 3.80 -11.44
N ASN A 133 -20.43 3.13 -10.49
CA ASN A 133 -20.33 1.68 -10.34
C ASN A 133 -19.51 0.94 -11.41
N GLN A 134 -18.84 1.63 -12.35
CA GLN A 134 -17.86 0.95 -13.19
C GLN A 134 -16.67 0.51 -12.31
N THR A 135 -16.37 -0.78 -12.31
CA THR A 135 -15.25 -1.36 -11.54
C THR A 135 -14.55 -2.42 -12.37
N PHE A 136 -13.28 -2.63 -12.09
CA PHE A 136 -12.51 -3.72 -12.67
C PHE A 136 -12.54 -4.93 -11.74
N TYR A 137 -13.51 -5.82 -11.94
CA TYR A 137 -13.79 -6.96 -11.05
C TYR A 137 -13.96 -6.55 -9.58
N GLY A 138 -14.56 -5.38 -9.31
CA GLY A 138 -14.74 -4.82 -7.98
C GLY A 138 -13.60 -3.92 -7.49
N ILE A 139 -12.55 -3.72 -8.29
CA ILE A 139 -11.53 -2.69 -8.03
C ILE A 139 -12.00 -1.36 -8.63
N SER A 140 -12.08 -0.32 -7.81
CA SER A 140 -12.49 1.02 -8.28
C SER A 140 -11.31 1.90 -8.69
N LYS A 141 -10.15 1.74 -8.04
CA LYS A 141 -8.99 2.61 -8.25
C LYS A 141 -7.68 1.83 -8.19
N ILE A 142 -6.77 2.14 -9.10
CA ILE A 142 -5.41 1.56 -9.17
C ILE A 142 -4.40 2.69 -9.24
N ASN A 143 -3.33 2.59 -8.45
CA ASN A 143 -2.18 3.47 -8.52
C ASN A 143 -1.10 2.80 -9.37
N LEU A 144 -0.65 3.49 -10.42
CA LEU A 144 0.52 3.10 -11.20
C LEU A 144 1.71 3.84 -10.60
N ASN A 145 2.42 3.19 -9.67
CA ASN A 145 3.57 3.76 -8.98
C ASN A 145 4.82 3.70 -9.88
N ASN A 146 5.49 4.84 -10.01
CA ASN A 146 6.67 5.05 -10.86
C ASN A 146 7.98 4.46 -10.30
N ASN A 147 7.93 3.70 -9.21
CA ASN A 147 9.08 3.12 -8.51
C ASN A 147 10.11 4.16 -8.03
N TYR A 148 9.64 5.35 -7.66
CA TYR A 148 10.50 6.42 -7.14
C TYR A 148 11.41 5.92 -6.00
N SER A 149 12.70 6.21 -6.11
CA SER A 149 13.75 5.87 -5.14
C SER A 149 14.02 4.37 -4.94
N ASP A 150 13.39 3.49 -5.73
CA ASP A 150 13.66 2.06 -5.75
C ASP A 150 14.37 1.63 -7.05
N PRO A 151 15.71 1.50 -7.06
CA PRO A 151 16.42 1.02 -8.24
C PRO A 151 16.11 -0.44 -8.57
N THR A 152 15.53 -1.21 -7.63
CA THR A 152 15.24 -2.63 -7.82
C THR A 152 13.85 -2.89 -8.37
N TYR A 153 12.92 -1.92 -8.27
CA TYR A 153 11.50 -2.09 -8.58
C TYR A 153 10.82 -3.18 -7.72
N MET A 154 11.47 -3.69 -6.67
CA MET A 154 11.01 -4.88 -5.93
C MET A 154 10.62 -4.59 -4.48
N ARG A 155 11.04 -3.46 -3.88
CA ARG A 155 10.87 -3.23 -2.44
C ARG A 155 9.41 -3.21 -2.04
N GLU A 156 8.59 -2.44 -2.75
CA GLU A 156 7.17 -2.33 -2.45
C GLU A 156 6.45 -3.67 -2.72
N PHE A 157 6.77 -4.34 -3.82
CA PHE A 157 6.19 -5.64 -4.17
C PHE A 157 6.49 -6.72 -3.11
N LEU A 158 7.77 -6.91 -2.76
CA LEU A 158 8.22 -7.89 -1.78
C LEU A 158 7.68 -7.60 -0.38
N THR A 159 7.52 -6.32 -0.04
CA THR A 159 6.99 -5.93 1.28
C THR A 159 5.49 -6.21 1.39
N TYR A 160 4.71 -5.97 0.34
CA TYR A 160 3.31 -6.39 0.34
C TYR A 160 3.15 -7.92 0.28
N GLU A 161 4.03 -8.65 -0.42
CA GLU A 161 4.03 -10.12 -0.32
C GLU A 161 4.26 -10.59 1.13
N LEU A 162 5.24 -10.04 1.84
CA LEU A 162 5.47 -10.32 3.25
C LEU A 162 4.26 -9.92 4.12
N ALA A 163 3.68 -8.74 3.89
CA ALA A 163 2.50 -8.29 4.63
C ALA A 163 1.33 -9.28 4.50
N ALA A 164 1.07 -9.78 3.29
CA ALA A 164 0.05 -10.78 3.04
C ALA A 164 0.35 -12.11 3.73
N GLU A 165 1.62 -12.56 3.75
CA GLU A 165 2.03 -13.77 4.48
C GLU A 165 1.91 -13.63 6.00
N MET A 166 2.09 -12.42 6.53
CA MET A 166 1.82 -12.11 7.93
C MET A 166 0.31 -12.03 8.24
N GLY A 167 -0.55 -12.14 7.22
CA GLY A 167 -2.01 -12.07 7.36
C GLY A 167 -2.55 -10.65 7.49
N LEU A 168 -1.78 -9.63 7.10
CA LEU A 168 -2.28 -8.26 7.05
C LEU A 168 -3.26 -8.08 5.88
N PRO A 169 -4.34 -7.30 6.04
CA PRO A 169 -5.08 -6.76 4.92
C PRO A 169 -4.11 -5.97 4.03
N THR A 170 -3.90 -6.47 2.81
CA THR A 170 -2.83 -5.99 1.94
C THR A 170 -3.39 -5.60 0.57
N PRO A 171 -3.02 -4.41 0.03
CA PRO A 171 -3.37 -4.02 -1.33
C PRO A 171 -2.91 -5.04 -2.38
N GLY A 172 -3.73 -5.27 -3.41
CA GLY A 172 -3.29 -6.02 -4.59
C GLY A 172 -2.14 -5.30 -5.31
N VAL A 173 -1.12 -6.04 -5.76
CA VAL A 173 0.00 -5.46 -6.53
C VAL A 173 0.46 -6.34 -7.70
N SER A 174 0.86 -5.73 -8.80
CA SER A 174 1.44 -6.41 -9.98
C SER A 174 2.34 -5.49 -10.80
N TYR A 175 3.28 -6.07 -11.54
CA TYR A 175 4.11 -5.33 -12.48
C TYR A 175 3.36 -5.00 -13.75
N VAL A 176 3.55 -3.78 -14.27
CA VAL A 176 2.86 -3.31 -15.47
C VAL A 176 3.76 -2.54 -16.42
N ASN A 177 3.55 -2.71 -17.72
CA ASN A 177 3.99 -1.75 -18.73
C ASN A 177 2.85 -0.77 -19.01
N VAL A 178 3.11 0.51 -18.83
CA VAL A 178 2.15 1.56 -19.16
C VAL A 178 2.42 2.02 -20.58
N TYR A 179 1.39 2.03 -21.42
CA TYR A 179 1.40 2.65 -22.73
C TYR A 179 0.44 3.84 -22.72
N VAL A 180 0.84 4.95 -23.33
CA VAL A 180 -0.03 6.12 -23.53
C VAL A 180 -0.10 6.39 -25.02
N ASN A 181 -1.32 6.40 -25.58
CA ASN A 181 -1.57 6.65 -27.00
C ASN A 181 -0.75 5.76 -27.95
N GLY A 182 -0.53 4.50 -27.54
CA GLY A 182 0.19 3.50 -28.32
C GLY A 182 1.71 3.45 -28.10
N GLU A 183 2.28 4.42 -27.39
CA GLU A 183 3.72 4.45 -27.08
C GLU A 183 3.99 3.89 -25.69
N LEU A 184 5.08 3.13 -25.54
CA LEU A 184 5.54 2.68 -24.23
C LEU A 184 5.92 3.90 -23.38
N TRP A 185 5.19 4.11 -22.29
CA TRP A 185 5.45 5.19 -21.35
C TRP A 185 6.51 4.78 -20.32
N GLY A 186 6.38 3.60 -19.72
CA GLY A 186 7.39 3.06 -18.81
C GLY A 186 6.94 1.81 -18.05
N PHE A 187 7.85 1.27 -17.23
CA PHE A 187 7.62 0.07 -16.42
C PHE A 187 7.32 0.42 -14.95
N TYR A 188 6.11 0.10 -14.50
CA TYR A 188 5.52 0.58 -13.25
C TYR A 188 5.11 -0.59 -12.34
N LEU A 189 4.84 -0.26 -11.08
CA LEU A 189 4.13 -1.16 -10.17
C LEU A 189 2.68 -0.70 -10.01
N ALA A 190 1.72 -1.54 -10.38
CA ALA A 190 0.31 -1.30 -10.07
C ALA A 190 0.03 -1.70 -8.62
N VAL A 191 -0.63 -0.82 -7.88
CA VAL A 191 -1.01 -0.99 -6.47
C VAL A 191 -2.47 -0.60 -6.28
N GLU A 192 -3.26 -1.49 -5.70
CA GLU A 192 -4.64 -1.22 -5.36
C GLU A 192 -4.75 0.00 -4.44
N GLN A 193 -5.70 0.90 -4.71
CA GLN A 193 -6.02 1.98 -3.79
C GLN A 193 -6.83 1.46 -2.60
N ILE A 194 -6.37 1.71 -1.38
CA ILE A 194 -7.19 1.54 -0.18
C ILE A 194 -8.37 2.53 -0.24
N GLY A 195 -9.58 2.01 -0.18
CA GLY A 195 -10.86 2.73 -0.27
C GLY A 195 -12.05 1.77 -0.14
N ASP A 196 -13.26 2.23 -0.43
CA ASP A 196 -14.51 1.49 -0.15
C ASP A 196 -14.50 0.05 -0.69
N SER A 197 -14.03 -0.16 -1.92
CA SER A 197 -13.97 -1.49 -2.55
C SER A 197 -13.01 -2.44 -1.84
N TYR A 198 -11.82 -1.95 -1.49
CA TYR A 198 -10.84 -2.67 -0.68
C TYR A 198 -11.43 -3.03 0.69
N LEU A 199 -12.00 -2.03 1.38
CA LEU A 199 -12.55 -2.21 2.73
C LEU A 199 -13.68 -3.25 2.75
N GLN A 200 -14.58 -3.21 1.76
CA GLN A 200 -15.65 -4.18 1.62
C GLN A 200 -15.13 -5.62 1.49
N ARG A 201 -14.03 -5.84 0.76
CA ARG A 201 -13.48 -7.18 0.54
C ARG A 201 -12.69 -7.70 1.74
N HIS A 202 -11.95 -6.84 2.43
CA HIS A 202 -11.11 -7.24 3.56
C HIS A 202 -11.86 -7.28 4.89
N PHE A 203 -12.85 -6.41 5.09
CA PHE A 203 -13.54 -6.24 6.38
C PHE A 203 -15.04 -6.51 6.35
N GLY A 204 -15.61 -6.73 5.16
CA GLY A 204 -17.06 -6.86 4.99
C GLY A 204 -17.83 -5.56 5.25
N ASN A 205 -17.13 -4.44 5.42
CA ASN A 205 -17.68 -3.13 5.76
C ASN A 205 -16.85 -2.06 5.04
N SER A 206 -17.50 -1.10 4.38
CA SER A 206 -16.85 0.04 3.71
C SER A 206 -17.30 1.39 4.27
N TYR A 207 -18.11 1.39 5.32
CA TYR A 207 -18.74 2.60 5.88
C TYR A 207 -18.02 3.16 7.12
N GLY A 208 -17.06 2.41 7.63
CA GLY A 208 -16.25 2.84 8.77
C GLY A 208 -15.31 4.00 8.45
N ALA A 209 -14.82 4.66 9.49
CA ALA A 209 -13.93 5.81 9.32
C ALA A 209 -12.58 5.36 8.75
N LEU A 210 -12.13 5.97 7.65
CA LEU A 210 -10.83 5.71 7.05
C LEU A 210 -9.99 6.98 7.10
N TYR A 211 -8.83 6.92 7.74
CA TYR A 211 -7.86 8.01 7.80
C TYR A 211 -6.54 7.56 7.17
N LYS A 212 -5.83 8.49 6.54
CA LYS A 212 -4.47 8.28 6.06
C LYS A 212 -3.53 9.22 6.81
N ALA A 213 -2.45 8.69 7.35
CA ALA A 213 -1.38 9.50 7.92
C ALA A 213 -0.51 10.10 6.82
N GLU A 214 -0.45 11.42 6.77
CA GLU A 214 0.30 12.23 5.80
C GLU A 214 1.18 13.26 6.53
N MET A 215 2.20 13.80 5.85
CA MET A 215 3.06 14.87 6.36
C MET A 215 2.35 16.24 6.40
N ASN A 216 1.27 16.33 7.17
CA ASN A 216 0.45 17.54 7.29
C ASN A 216 0.25 17.93 8.76
N GLY A 217 1.33 18.35 9.42
CA GLY A 217 1.27 18.80 10.82
C GLY A 217 1.23 17.67 11.84
N ASN A 218 0.44 17.84 12.89
CA ASN A 218 0.38 16.94 14.05
C ASN A 218 -0.63 15.79 13.87
N GLY A 219 -0.46 14.71 14.64
CA GLY A 219 -1.44 13.61 14.76
C GLY A 219 -1.01 12.29 14.13
N GLY A 220 -0.08 12.31 13.16
CA GLY A 220 0.46 11.08 12.55
C GLY A 220 1.29 10.23 13.52
N ASP A 221 1.70 10.80 14.66
CA ASP A 221 2.34 10.10 15.78
C ASP A 221 1.36 9.33 16.67
N LEU A 222 0.05 9.56 16.55
CA LEU A 222 -1.00 8.99 17.40
C LEU A 222 -0.93 9.40 18.88
N ILE A 223 -0.28 10.52 19.20
CA ILE A 223 -0.32 11.10 20.53
C ILE A 223 -1.66 11.80 20.75
N TRP A 224 -2.36 11.45 21.84
CA TRP A 224 -3.58 12.16 22.25
C TRP A 224 -3.23 13.58 22.71
N ARG A 225 -3.98 14.56 22.21
CA ARG A 225 -3.74 15.98 22.45
C ARG A 225 -4.91 16.62 23.18
N ASP A 226 -6.08 16.51 22.57
CA ASP A 226 -7.35 17.01 23.09
C ASP A 226 -8.51 16.32 22.36
N ASN A 227 -9.73 16.81 22.65
CA ASN A 227 -10.98 16.34 22.06
C ASN A 227 -11.39 17.14 20.81
N ASP A 228 -10.42 17.66 20.04
CA ASP A 228 -10.68 18.38 18.80
C ASP A 228 -10.01 17.66 17.62
N LEU A 229 -10.81 17.24 16.62
CA LEU A 229 -10.27 16.58 15.43
C LEU A 229 -9.33 17.49 14.63
N ASP A 230 -9.49 18.82 14.72
CA ASP A 230 -8.62 19.79 14.05
C ASP A 230 -7.18 19.79 14.62
N SER A 231 -6.96 19.22 15.81
CA SER A 231 -5.63 18.99 16.39
C SER A 231 -4.84 17.86 15.72
N TYR A 232 -5.44 17.13 14.78
CA TYR A 232 -4.86 15.97 14.10
C TYR A 232 -4.82 16.10 12.56
N PRO A 233 -4.34 17.22 11.99
CA PRO A 233 -4.39 17.47 10.54
C PRO A 233 -3.59 16.48 9.69
N ALA A 234 -2.67 15.72 10.30
CA ALA A 234 -1.91 14.67 9.62
C ALA A 234 -2.74 13.40 9.37
N LEU A 235 -3.84 13.19 10.11
CA LEU A 235 -4.76 12.07 9.92
C LEU A 235 -5.88 12.49 8.97
N VAL A 236 -5.59 12.47 7.68
CA VAL A 236 -6.50 12.95 6.63
C VAL A 236 -7.61 11.93 6.40
N GLN A 237 -8.85 12.30 6.68
CA GLN A 237 -10.01 11.44 6.42
C GLN A 237 -10.18 11.18 4.91
N LYS A 238 -10.36 9.91 4.55
CA LYS A 238 -10.58 9.42 3.18
C LYS A 238 -11.95 8.80 2.98
N SER A 239 -12.65 8.43 4.07
CA SER A 239 -14.06 8.03 4.02
C SER A 239 -14.97 9.25 3.84
N LYS A 240 -16.14 9.06 3.22
CA LYS A 240 -17.14 10.13 3.00
C LYS A 240 -17.67 10.75 4.29
N SER A 241 -17.70 9.95 5.35
CA SER A 241 -18.09 10.32 6.69
C SER A 241 -17.31 9.48 7.69
N SER A 242 -17.25 9.94 8.92
CA SER A 242 -16.85 9.18 10.11
C SER A 242 -18.02 9.21 11.10
N ASN A 243 -18.02 8.29 12.05
CA ASN A 243 -18.77 8.45 13.28
C ASN A 243 -18.07 9.50 14.15
N ASP A 244 -18.84 10.47 14.62
CA ASP A 244 -18.31 11.56 15.44
C ASP A 244 -17.58 10.98 16.68
N ASP A 245 -16.36 11.49 16.93
CA ASP A 245 -15.46 11.20 18.06
C ASP A 245 -14.79 9.80 18.16
N ILE A 246 -14.95 8.87 17.21
CA ILE A 246 -14.35 7.53 17.36
C ILE A 246 -12.81 7.56 17.33
N LEU A 247 -12.22 8.41 16.48
CA LEU A 247 -10.77 8.53 16.38
C LEU A 247 -10.20 9.07 17.68
N LEU A 248 -10.84 10.10 18.25
CA LEU A 248 -10.46 10.68 19.54
C LEU A 248 -10.54 9.65 20.66
N SER A 249 -11.59 8.81 20.65
CA SER A 249 -11.76 7.72 21.61
C SER A 249 -10.66 6.66 21.50
N MET A 250 -10.26 6.29 20.29
CA MET A 250 -9.13 5.38 20.06
C MET A 250 -7.82 5.99 20.55
N LEU A 251 -7.56 7.26 20.22
CA LEU A 251 -6.36 7.96 20.66
C LEU A 251 -6.31 8.09 22.19
N ASP A 252 -7.42 8.42 22.83
CA ASP A 252 -7.50 8.54 24.29
C ASP A 252 -7.24 7.20 24.97
N GLU A 253 -7.92 6.12 24.54
CA GLU A 253 -7.69 4.77 25.11
C GLU A 253 -6.26 4.28 24.84
N LEU A 254 -5.69 4.53 23.65
CA LEU A 254 -4.30 4.16 23.35
C LEU A 254 -3.30 4.88 24.27
N ASN A 255 -3.51 6.17 24.55
CA ASN A 255 -2.54 6.98 25.29
C ASN A 255 -2.72 6.90 26.81
N ASN A 256 -3.97 6.94 27.26
CA ASN A 256 -4.37 7.11 28.67
C ASN A 256 -5.06 5.88 29.26
N GLY A 257 -5.50 4.95 28.41
CA GLY A 257 -6.17 3.72 28.79
C GLY A 257 -5.25 2.51 28.91
N THR A 258 -5.89 1.34 28.98
CA THR A 258 -5.22 0.04 29.12
C THR A 258 -5.95 -1.09 28.37
N ASP A 259 -7.19 -0.84 27.92
CA ASP A 259 -8.03 -1.81 27.22
C ASP A 259 -7.88 -1.59 25.70
N TYR A 260 -6.68 -1.82 25.18
CA TYR A 260 -6.34 -1.48 23.80
C TYR A 260 -7.18 -2.26 22.77
N GLU A 261 -7.51 -3.52 23.05
CA GLU A 261 -8.31 -4.39 22.16
C GLU A 261 -9.73 -3.86 21.93
N LYS A 262 -10.24 -3.01 22.83
CA LYS A 262 -11.53 -2.35 22.68
C LYS A 262 -11.57 -1.36 21.51
N VAL A 263 -10.43 -0.78 21.16
CA VAL A 263 -10.32 0.30 20.16
C VAL A 263 -9.39 -0.03 19.00
N LEU A 264 -8.57 -1.08 19.11
CA LEU A 264 -7.53 -1.43 18.15
C LEU A 264 -7.45 -2.95 17.98
N ASP A 265 -7.32 -3.41 16.74
CA ASP A 265 -6.88 -4.76 16.45
C ASP A 265 -5.39 -4.86 16.77
N VAL A 266 -5.08 -5.28 18.00
CA VAL A 266 -3.71 -5.31 18.54
C VAL A 266 -2.82 -6.25 17.73
N GLU A 267 -3.33 -7.41 17.31
CA GLU A 267 -2.55 -8.37 16.54
C GLU A 267 -2.17 -7.79 15.18
N GLU A 268 -3.11 -7.15 14.48
CA GLU A 268 -2.84 -6.46 13.20
C GLU A 268 -1.86 -5.30 13.38
N ALA A 269 -2.01 -4.50 14.44
CA ALA A 269 -1.09 -3.42 14.75
C ALA A 269 0.35 -3.91 15.01
N LEU A 270 0.51 -5.00 15.76
CA LEU A 270 1.82 -5.61 16.02
C LEU A 270 2.43 -6.20 14.74
N LYS A 271 1.62 -6.81 13.87
CA LYS A 271 2.07 -7.26 12.53
C LYS A 271 2.55 -6.08 11.68
N TYR A 272 1.82 -4.97 11.67
CA TYR A 272 2.24 -3.75 10.98
C TYR A 272 3.56 -3.20 11.52
N VAL A 273 3.74 -3.15 12.85
CA VAL A 273 5.02 -2.73 13.45
C VAL A 273 6.13 -3.70 13.07
N ALA A 274 5.93 -5.01 13.23
CA ALA A 274 6.91 -6.03 12.88
C ALA A 274 7.30 -5.95 11.40
N LEU A 275 6.34 -5.80 10.48
CA LEU A 275 6.57 -5.64 9.04
C LEU A 275 7.54 -4.48 8.76
N ASN A 276 7.30 -3.31 9.33
CA ASN A 276 8.16 -2.14 9.13
C ASN A 276 9.54 -2.32 9.80
N VAL A 277 9.62 -3.03 10.92
CA VAL A 277 10.90 -3.35 11.58
C VAL A 277 11.74 -4.29 10.74
N VAL A 278 11.20 -5.45 10.35
CA VAL A 278 11.98 -6.47 9.62
C VAL A 278 12.38 -6.01 8.23
N THR A 279 11.59 -5.11 7.63
CA THR A 279 11.94 -4.47 6.37
C THR A 279 12.72 -3.17 6.54
N GLN A 280 13.04 -2.71 7.76
CA GLN A 280 13.69 -1.41 8.00
C GLN A 280 13.02 -0.24 7.25
N ASN A 281 11.69 -0.25 7.16
CA ASN A 281 10.96 0.83 6.53
C ASN A 281 10.79 1.99 7.51
N THR A 282 11.72 2.95 7.47
CA THR A 282 11.59 4.20 8.25
C THR A 282 10.83 5.29 7.51
N ASP A 283 10.31 5.05 6.30
CA ASP A 283 9.32 5.96 5.66
C ASP A 283 7.90 5.57 6.05
N SER A 284 7.70 5.34 7.34
CA SER A 284 6.50 4.79 7.94
C SER A 284 6.20 5.49 9.28
N TYR A 285 5.31 4.91 10.08
CA TYR A 285 5.11 5.31 11.47
C TYR A 285 6.40 5.30 12.31
N LEU A 286 7.35 4.39 11.99
CA LEU A 286 8.62 4.28 12.71
C LEU A 286 9.52 5.50 12.52
N GLY A 287 9.36 6.16 11.37
CA GLY A 287 10.19 7.27 10.92
C GLY A 287 9.95 8.59 11.63
N SER A 288 10.78 9.57 11.29
CA SER A 288 10.64 10.95 11.77
C SER A 288 9.37 11.64 11.26
N ASN A 289 8.85 11.22 10.09
CA ASN A 289 7.66 11.80 9.45
C ASN A 289 6.34 11.20 9.94
N LYS A 290 6.35 10.03 10.59
CA LYS A 290 5.16 9.33 11.13
C LYS A 290 3.99 9.23 10.13
N GLN A 291 4.27 8.73 8.93
CA GLN A 291 3.31 8.74 7.79
C GLN A 291 3.17 7.35 7.15
N ASN A 292 2.47 7.28 6.01
CA ASN A 292 2.39 6.10 5.13
C ASN A 292 1.72 4.89 5.79
N TYR A 293 0.63 5.14 6.51
CA TYR A 293 -0.30 4.11 6.94
C TYR A 293 -1.72 4.64 6.88
N TYR A 294 -2.69 3.71 6.87
CA TYR A 294 -4.09 4.04 7.07
C TYR A 294 -4.55 3.53 8.44
N LEU A 295 -5.50 4.25 9.01
CA LEU A 295 -6.33 3.76 10.10
C LEU A 295 -7.72 3.51 9.56
N TYR A 296 -8.22 2.30 9.74
CA TYR A 296 -9.58 1.94 9.36
C TYR A 296 -10.37 1.47 10.57
N GLU A 297 -11.47 2.15 10.88
CA GLU A 297 -12.40 1.75 11.91
C GLU A 297 -13.42 0.74 11.36
N ASN A 298 -13.64 -0.35 12.09
CA ASN A 298 -14.70 -1.31 11.81
C ASN A 298 -15.37 -1.73 13.12
N LYS A 299 -16.61 -1.27 13.32
CA LYS A 299 -17.43 -1.61 14.51
C LYS A 299 -16.76 -1.19 15.83
N GLY A 300 -16.10 -0.03 15.82
CA GLY A 300 -15.43 0.60 16.95
C GLY A 300 -13.97 0.22 17.13
N VAL A 301 -13.45 -0.73 16.34
CA VAL A 301 -12.07 -1.23 16.44
C VAL A 301 -11.28 -0.77 15.22
N PHE A 302 -10.09 -0.21 15.44
CA PHE A 302 -9.21 0.26 14.37
C PHE A 302 -8.20 -0.80 13.94
N SER A 303 -7.99 -0.87 12.63
CA SER A 303 -6.93 -1.60 11.93
C SER A 303 -5.86 -0.62 11.44
N VAL A 304 -4.59 -1.05 11.39
CA VAL A 304 -3.46 -0.24 10.89
C VAL A 304 -2.97 -0.84 9.57
N LEU A 305 -3.35 -0.20 8.46
CA LEU A 305 -3.15 -0.79 7.14
C LEU A 305 -1.83 -0.34 6.49
N PRO A 306 -1.07 -1.27 5.90
CA PRO A 306 0.20 -0.97 5.21
C PRO A 306 -0.01 -0.11 3.96
N TRP A 307 0.83 0.91 3.78
CA TRP A 307 0.82 1.75 2.58
C TRP A 307 2.23 2.29 2.22
N ASP A 308 2.53 2.47 0.93
CA ASP A 308 3.72 3.16 0.40
C ASP A 308 5.08 2.58 0.86
N TYR A 309 5.46 1.41 0.33
CA TYR A 309 6.68 0.68 0.74
C TYR A 309 7.84 0.76 -0.25
N ASN A 310 7.87 1.76 -1.14
CA ASN A 310 8.98 1.96 -2.08
C ASN A 310 10.32 2.24 -1.34
N MET A 311 10.25 2.79 -0.13
CA MET A 311 11.41 3.08 0.73
C MET A 311 11.73 1.97 1.74
N ALA A 312 11.05 0.84 1.67
CA ALA A 312 11.37 -0.33 2.48
C ALA A 312 12.79 -0.86 2.19
N PHE A 313 13.23 -1.83 2.98
CA PHE A 313 14.55 -2.45 2.88
C PHE A 313 15.72 -1.46 2.96
N GLY A 314 15.57 -0.41 3.77
CA GLY A 314 16.59 0.63 3.98
C GLY A 314 16.65 1.71 2.90
N GLY A 315 15.56 1.95 2.17
CA GLY A 315 15.51 2.95 1.08
C GLY A 315 15.84 4.38 1.52
N LEU A 316 15.62 4.74 2.79
CA LEU A 316 16.01 6.03 3.39
C LEU A 316 17.43 6.04 4.01
N GLY A 317 18.19 4.96 3.83
CA GLY A 317 19.49 4.74 4.45
C GLY A 317 19.44 3.60 5.47
N ASN A 318 20.60 2.95 5.65
CA ASN A 318 20.72 1.83 6.59
C ASN A 318 20.79 2.36 8.03
N SER A 319 19.81 2.00 8.84
CA SER A 319 19.86 2.11 10.30
C SER A 319 19.60 0.75 10.91
N SER A 320 20.50 0.25 11.75
CA SER A 320 20.22 -0.93 12.58
C SER A 320 19.12 -0.56 13.57
N LEU A 321 17.91 -1.07 13.34
CA LEU A 321 16.79 -0.88 14.27
C LEU A 321 16.94 -1.82 15.47
N LEU A 322 16.74 -1.28 16.66
CA LEU A 322 16.50 -2.01 17.90
C LEU A 322 15.05 -2.50 17.88
N ILE A 323 14.81 -3.81 17.96
CA ILE A 323 13.47 -4.37 17.78
C ILE A 323 12.48 -3.89 18.85
N ASP A 324 12.94 -3.60 20.08
CA ASP A 324 12.10 -3.09 21.17
C ASP A 324 12.05 -1.56 21.25
N GLU A 325 12.91 -0.86 20.50
CA GLU A 325 12.88 0.60 20.37
C GLU A 325 13.02 1.05 18.90
N PRO A 326 12.14 0.60 17.99
CA PRO A 326 12.38 0.67 16.54
C PRO A 326 12.13 2.05 15.93
N THR A 327 12.10 3.11 16.72
CA THR A 327 11.63 4.44 16.32
C THR A 327 12.81 5.37 15.98
N GLN A 328 12.62 6.25 14.99
CA GLN A 328 13.45 7.45 14.86
C GLN A 328 12.90 8.54 15.80
N GLY A 329 13.64 8.79 16.89
CA GLY A 329 13.18 9.62 17.99
C GLY A 329 12.65 8.78 19.16
N ALA A 330 12.27 9.45 20.24
CA ALA A 330 11.89 8.79 21.49
C ALA A 330 10.71 7.84 21.30
N VAL A 331 10.80 6.64 21.88
CA VAL A 331 9.73 5.63 21.84
C VAL A 331 8.47 6.15 22.51
N ALA A 332 8.61 6.94 23.58
CA ALA A 332 7.50 7.59 24.27
C ALA A 332 6.69 8.54 23.36
N GLU A 333 7.25 9.01 22.25
CA GLU A 333 6.55 9.80 21.23
C GLU A 333 5.89 8.91 20.15
N ARG A 334 5.76 7.61 20.40
CA ARG A 334 5.10 6.63 19.52
C ARG A 334 4.18 5.71 20.35
N PRO A 335 3.01 6.20 20.79
CA PRO A 335 2.11 5.46 21.69
C PRO A 335 1.75 4.07 21.18
N LEU A 336 1.56 3.88 19.86
CA LEU A 336 1.27 2.56 19.28
C LEU A 336 2.36 1.52 19.61
N ILE A 337 3.62 1.94 19.69
CA ILE A 337 4.75 1.05 20.01
C ILE A 337 4.97 1.03 21.52
N ALA A 338 5.08 2.20 22.14
CA ALA A 338 5.36 2.33 23.57
C ALA A 338 4.36 1.56 24.42
N LYS A 339 3.06 1.71 24.12
CA LYS A 339 1.98 1.15 24.94
C LYS A 339 1.77 -0.34 24.69
N LEU A 340 1.84 -0.77 23.43
CA LEU A 340 1.66 -2.18 23.11
C LEU A 340 2.85 -3.03 23.58
N LEU A 341 4.09 -2.55 23.44
CA LEU A 341 5.28 -3.30 23.87
C LEU A 341 5.56 -3.22 25.37
N GLU A 342 4.82 -2.39 26.12
CA GLU A 342 4.78 -2.41 27.61
C GLU A 342 4.01 -3.62 28.14
N VAL A 343 3.14 -4.24 27.33
CA VAL A 343 2.37 -5.43 27.71
C VAL A 343 3.17 -6.69 27.35
N ASP A 344 3.60 -7.47 28.34
CA ASP A 344 4.45 -8.65 28.15
C ASP A 344 3.92 -9.62 27.08
N ALA A 345 2.62 -9.94 27.13
CA ALA A 345 2.00 -10.86 26.16
C ALA A 345 2.04 -10.33 24.71
N TYR A 346 1.88 -9.02 24.52
CA TYR A 346 1.95 -8.40 23.20
C TYR A 346 3.40 -8.32 22.71
N LYS A 347 4.35 -8.06 23.61
CA LYS A 347 5.77 -8.11 23.29
C LYS A 347 6.23 -9.51 22.88
N GLU A 348 5.78 -10.55 23.57
CA GLU A 348 6.04 -11.95 23.20
C GLU A 348 5.48 -12.28 21.80
N LEU A 349 4.24 -11.88 21.51
CA LEU A 349 3.63 -12.04 20.19
C LEU A 349 4.43 -11.29 19.11
N TYR A 350 4.80 -10.04 19.38
CA TYR A 350 5.62 -9.23 18.48
C TYR A 350 6.99 -9.87 18.16
N HIS A 351 7.69 -10.40 19.17
CA HIS A 351 8.94 -11.14 18.97
C HIS A 351 8.74 -12.41 18.14
N SER A 352 7.64 -13.13 18.36
CA SER A 352 7.27 -14.30 17.55
C SER A 352 7.02 -13.95 16.08
N LEU A 353 6.36 -12.82 15.82
CA LEU A 353 6.12 -12.30 14.46
C LEU A 353 7.43 -11.96 13.74
N ILE A 354 8.35 -11.26 14.41
CA ILE A 354 9.69 -10.97 13.87
C ILE A 354 10.43 -12.28 13.57
N ARG A 355 10.47 -13.20 14.54
CA ARG A 355 11.14 -14.49 14.40
C ARG A 355 10.63 -15.25 13.17
N THR A 356 9.31 -15.36 13.04
CA THR A 356 8.66 -16.05 11.92
C THR A 356 9.05 -15.41 10.59
N ALA A 357 9.02 -14.06 10.50
CA ALA A 357 9.38 -13.36 9.28
C ALA A 357 10.83 -13.63 8.85
N ILE A 358 11.79 -13.62 9.79
CA ILE A 358 13.22 -13.81 9.50
C ILE A 358 13.63 -15.28 9.29
N GLU A 359 12.92 -16.22 9.90
CA GLU A 359 13.16 -17.66 9.75
C GLU A 359 12.48 -18.24 8.50
N ASP A 360 11.45 -17.58 7.98
CA ASP A 360 10.68 -18.05 6.82
C ASP A 360 10.85 -17.14 5.58
N TYR A 361 9.92 -16.21 5.32
CA TYR A 361 9.90 -15.41 4.09
C TYR A 361 11.21 -14.65 3.82
N LEU A 362 11.80 -14.06 4.86
CA LEU A 362 13.07 -13.33 4.77
C LEU A 362 14.29 -14.22 4.98
N SER A 363 14.14 -15.54 5.18
CA SER A 363 15.31 -16.43 5.24
C SER A 363 16.17 -16.26 3.98
N ASN A 364 17.50 -16.34 4.14
CA ASN A 364 18.43 -15.97 3.08
C ASN A 364 18.13 -16.70 1.76
N ASP A 365 17.97 -18.02 1.82
CA ASP A 365 17.73 -18.86 0.64
C ASP A 365 16.39 -18.53 -0.04
N ARG A 366 15.31 -18.38 0.75
CA ARG A 366 13.97 -18.10 0.21
C ARG A 366 13.90 -16.71 -0.40
N PHE A 367 14.43 -15.71 0.30
CA PHE A 367 14.42 -14.32 -0.16
C PHE A 367 15.28 -14.14 -1.41
N GLU A 368 16.48 -14.71 -1.43
CA GLU A 368 17.34 -14.67 -2.63
C GLU A 368 16.67 -15.34 -3.82
N ALA A 369 16.10 -16.54 -3.64
CA ALA A 369 15.37 -17.22 -4.69
C ALA A 369 14.19 -16.39 -5.20
N ARG A 370 13.45 -15.71 -4.31
CA ARG A 370 12.34 -14.84 -4.72
C ARG A 370 12.81 -13.62 -5.50
N VAL A 371 13.89 -12.96 -5.07
CA VAL A 371 14.50 -11.83 -5.80
C VAL A 371 14.95 -12.28 -7.20
N GLN A 372 15.56 -13.47 -7.31
CA GLN A 372 15.98 -14.02 -8.61
C GLN A 372 14.78 -14.32 -9.53
N GLN A 373 13.71 -14.91 -9.01
CA GLN A 373 12.47 -15.12 -9.78
C GLN A 373 11.87 -13.82 -10.29
N LEU A 374 11.83 -12.78 -9.43
CA LEU A 374 11.34 -11.47 -9.85
C LEU A 374 12.28 -10.84 -10.88
N ASN A 375 13.59 -10.99 -10.74
CA ASN A 375 14.55 -10.53 -11.73
C ASN A 375 14.34 -11.21 -13.08
N GLU A 376 14.14 -12.54 -13.12
CA GLU A 376 13.80 -13.25 -14.35
C GLU A 376 12.51 -12.73 -14.99
N LEU A 377 11.51 -12.36 -14.18
CA LEU A 377 10.25 -11.82 -14.66
C LEU A 377 10.39 -10.39 -15.22
N ILE A 378 11.16 -9.51 -14.56
CA ILE A 378 11.10 -8.06 -14.84
C ILE A 378 12.34 -7.48 -15.50
N SER A 379 13.50 -8.14 -15.48
CA SER A 379 14.78 -7.55 -15.89
C SER A 379 14.75 -7.01 -17.32
N GLY A 380 14.13 -7.75 -18.25
CA GLY A 380 13.99 -7.30 -19.64
C GLY A 380 13.10 -6.06 -19.80
N TYR A 381 12.10 -5.88 -18.93
CA TYR A 381 11.22 -4.72 -18.91
C TYR A 381 11.93 -3.49 -18.31
N VAL A 382 12.73 -3.70 -17.25
CA VAL A 382 13.56 -2.64 -16.66
C VAL A 382 14.60 -2.13 -17.67
N GLU A 383 15.24 -3.02 -18.43
CA GLU A 383 16.21 -2.63 -19.47
C GLU A 383 15.56 -1.85 -20.62
N GLN A 384 14.30 -2.14 -20.94
CA GLN A 384 13.54 -1.50 -22.00
C GLN A 384 12.75 -0.26 -21.56
N ASP A 385 12.78 0.09 -20.28
CA ASP A 385 12.07 1.27 -19.78
C ASP A 385 12.66 2.53 -20.43
N PRO A 386 11.86 3.33 -21.17
CA PRO A 386 12.36 4.53 -21.86
C PRO A 386 12.56 5.73 -20.92
N ARG A 387 12.03 5.68 -19.69
CA ARG A 387 12.03 6.82 -18.74
C ARG A 387 12.48 6.41 -17.33
N PRO A 388 13.55 5.62 -17.14
CA PRO A 388 13.85 5.06 -15.83
C PRO A 388 14.49 6.13 -14.91
N PHE A 389 14.23 6.04 -13.60
CA PHE A 389 14.96 6.85 -12.61
C PHE A 389 16.40 6.35 -12.38
N SER A 390 16.66 5.08 -12.68
CA SER A 390 17.94 4.42 -12.44
C SER A 390 18.35 3.62 -13.67
N SER A 391 19.64 3.60 -13.97
CA SER A 391 20.16 2.81 -15.08
C SER A 391 20.02 1.30 -14.82
N TYR A 392 20.09 0.51 -15.88
CA TYR A 392 20.05 -0.95 -15.76
C TYR A 392 21.23 -1.53 -14.94
N ASP A 393 22.40 -0.88 -14.95
CA ASP A 393 23.51 -1.25 -14.08
C ASP A 393 23.24 -0.94 -12.60
N GLN A 394 22.54 0.16 -12.31
CA GLN A 394 22.07 0.47 -10.96
C GLN A 394 21.01 -0.52 -10.49
N TYR A 395 20.12 -0.98 -11.38
CA TYR A 395 19.19 -2.07 -11.09
C TYR A 395 19.91 -3.34 -10.64
N LYS A 396 20.84 -3.87 -11.46
CA LYS A 396 21.64 -5.08 -11.12
C LYS A 396 22.41 -4.92 -9.80
N SER A 397 23.02 -3.75 -9.59
CA SER A 397 23.73 -3.44 -8.34
C SER A 397 22.77 -3.41 -7.15
N GLY A 398 21.57 -2.84 -7.34
CA GLY A 398 20.50 -2.79 -6.37
C GLY A 398 20.01 -4.17 -5.94
N LEU A 399 19.91 -5.14 -6.85
CA LEU A 399 19.54 -6.53 -6.50
C LEU A 399 20.56 -7.16 -5.54
N THR A 400 21.85 -6.96 -5.82
CA THR A 400 22.94 -7.46 -4.96
C THR A 400 22.87 -6.83 -3.56
N GLN A 401 22.61 -5.52 -3.50
CA GLN A 401 22.42 -4.79 -2.24
C GLN A 401 21.17 -5.23 -1.48
N LEU A 402 20.06 -5.51 -2.18
CA LEU A 402 18.82 -5.95 -1.57
C LEU A 402 18.98 -7.31 -0.87
N ILE A 403 19.61 -8.27 -1.55
CA ILE A 403 19.88 -9.62 -1.02
C ILE A 403 20.86 -9.56 0.15
N SER A 404 22.03 -8.93 -0.03
CA SER A 404 23.04 -8.85 1.04
C SER A 404 22.56 -8.03 2.25
N GLY A 405 21.79 -6.96 2.00
CA GLY A 405 21.13 -6.19 3.05
C GLY A 405 20.13 -7.03 3.83
N ASN A 406 19.39 -7.93 3.17
CA ASN A 406 18.50 -8.86 3.85
C ASN A 406 19.22 -9.83 4.76
N ALA A 407 20.30 -10.47 4.28
CA ALA A 407 21.08 -11.36 5.12
C ALA A 407 21.65 -10.67 6.37
N SER A 408 22.11 -9.41 6.20
CA SER A 408 22.61 -8.60 7.33
C SER A 408 21.50 -8.29 8.34
N ARG A 409 20.29 -7.94 7.85
CA ARG A 409 19.12 -7.65 8.69
C ARG A 409 18.65 -8.88 9.47
N VAL A 410 18.49 -10.02 8.79
CA VAL A 410 18.10 -11.30 9.39
C VAL A 410 19.07 -11.68 10.50
N SER A 411 20.38 -11.63 10.24
CA SER A 411 21.39 -11.92 11.26
C SER A 411 21.30 -10.97 12.47
N ASN A 412 21.10 -9.67 12.23
CA ASN A 412 21.01 -8.67 13.28
C ASN A 412 19.77 -8.90 14.17
N TYR A 413 18.61 -9.14 13.58
CA TYR A 413 17.37 -9.39 14.33
C TYR A 413 17.39 -10.72 15.09
N ALA A 414 17.98 -11.77 14.51
CA ALA A 414 18.18 -13.04 15.22
C ALA A 414 19.02 -12.84 16.49
N GLN A 415 20.11 -12.07 16.41
CA GLN A 415 20.98 -11.74 17.54
C GLN A 415 20.32 -10.85 18.59
N GLN A 416 19.38 -9.97 18.20
CA GLN A 416 18.60 -9.22 19.17
C GLN A 416 17.59 -10.12 19.90
N LEU A 417 16.93 -11.02 19.15
CA LEU A 417 15.95 -11.96 19.69
C LEU A 417 16.56 -13.02 20.62
N ASP A 418 17.83 -13.40 20.43
CA ASP A 418 18.55 -14.35 21.30
C ASP A 418 19.33 -13.66 22.45
N GLY A 419 19.36 -12.32 22.46
CA GLY A 419 20.01 -11.51 23.49
C GLY A 419 21.52 -11.32 23.32
N THR A 420 22.10 -11.74 22.19
CA THR A 420 23.53 -11.48 21.90
C THR A 420 23.79 -10.04 21.45
N LEU A 421 22.80 -9.36 20.87
CA LEU A 421 22.78 -7.93 20.65
C LEU A 421 21.67 -7.26 21.48
N PRO A 422 21.85 -5.98 21.88
CA PRO A 422 20.78 -5.23 22.52
C PRO A 422 19.54 -5.13 21.63
N SER A 423 18.37 -5.47 22.17
CA SER A 423 17.07 -5.26 21.53
C SER A 423 16.45 -3.90 21.84
N SER A 424 16.91 -3.24 22.90
CA SER A 424 16.43 -1.95 23.42
C SER A 424 17.60 -1.04 23.83
N GLY A 425 17.30 0.23 24.09
CA GLY A 425 18.25 1.27 24.44
C GLY A 425 17.82 2.02 25.70
N ASN A 426 17.83 3.34 25.63
CA ASN A 426 17.47 4.24 26.73
C ASN A 426 16.09 4.91 26.52
N GLY A 427 15.28 4.41 25.60
CA GLY A 427 14.00 4.99 25.19
C GLY A 427 14.11 6.09 24.12
N SER A 428 15.31 6.46 23.66
CA SER A 428 15.50 7.48 22.61
C SER A 428 15.29 6.95 21.19
N GLY A 429 15.00 5.66 21.03
CA GLY A 429 14.85 5.01 19.73
C GLY A 429 16.17 4.63 19.05
N SER A 430 16.07 3.99 17.89
CA SER A 430 17.14 3.28 17.15
C SER A 430 18.24 4.15 16.52
N GLY A 431 18.38 5.42 16.89
CA GLY A 431 19.35 6.32 16.25
C GLY A 431 19.76 7.56 17.04
N MET A 432 19.28 7.73 18.28
CA MET A 432 19.54 8.95 19.07
C MET A 432 20.15 8.68 20.46
N GLY A 433 20.45 7.43 20.80
CA GLY A 433 20.79 6.99 22.16
C GLY A 433 22.20 6.41 22.43
N GLY A 434 23.28 6.92 21.81
CA GLY A 434 24.68 6.72 22.26
C GLY A 434 25.28 5.28 22.25
N PRO A 435 26.55 5.14 22.68
CA PRO A 435 27.73 4.92 21.86
C PRO A 435 27.85 3.49 21.29
N GLY A 436 27.58 3.32 19.99
CA GLY A 436 27.75 2.03 19.30
C GLY A 436 27.59 2.09 17.79
N GLY A 437 26.97 3.14 17.25
CA GLY A 437 26.91 3.37 15.81
C GLY A 437 28.22 3.92 15.25
N MET A 438 29.22 3.07 15.04
CA MET A 438 30.15 3.29 13.93
C MET A 438 29.37 3.00 12.64
N GLY A 439 28.50 3.92 12.26
CA GLY A 439 27.96 3.99 10.91
C GLY A 439 29.05 4.60 10.04
N ASP A 440 29.72 3.76 9.26
CA ASP A 440 30.48 4.22 8.10
C ASP A 440 29.56 5.12 7.27
N GLY A 441 29.92 6.40 7.20
CA GLY A 441 29.27 7.39 6.36
C GLY A 441 29.47 7.02 4.90
N GLY A 442 28.63 6.14 4.38
CA GLY A 442 28.42 5.93 2.95
C GLY A 442 27.69 7.14 2.38
N GLY A 443 28.45 8.14 1.95
CA GLY A 443 27.95 9.38 1.40
C GLY A 443 27.00 9.18 0.22
N PHE A 444 25.94 9.98 0.22
CA PHE A 444 25.12 10.25 -0.96
C PHE A 444 26.03 10.70 -2.11
N GLY A 445 26.22 9.82 -3.09
CA GLY A 445 26.85 10.11 -4.37
C GLY A 445 25.98 11.03 -5.22
N GLY A 446 25.90 12.30 -4.83
CA GLY A 446 25.40 13.37 -5.68
C GLY A 446 26.47 13.74 -6.70
N ASN A 447 26.33 13.26 -7.94
CA ASN A 447 27.09 13.73 -9.08
C ASN A 447 26.85 15.24 -9.29
N ARG A 448 27.72 16.08 -8.72
CA ARG A 448 27.87 17.49 -9.13
C ARG A 448 29.20 17.64 -9.82
N GLN A 449 29.14 17.57 -11.15
CA GLN A 449 30.24 17.94 -12.02
C GLN A 449 30.42 19.46 -11.92
N GLY A 450 31.45 19.88 -11.19
CA GLY A 450 31.79 21.29 -10.99
C GLY A 450 32.33 21.93 -12.26
N GLY A 451 31.51 22.80 -12.87
CA GLY A 451 31.94 23.79 -13.84
C GLY A 451 32.83 24.86 -13.17
N ARG A 452 33.95 25.17 -13.83
CA ARG A 452 34.87 26.25 -13.46
C ARG A 452 34.26 27.63 -13.77
N GLY A 453 34.53 28.58 -12.87
CA GLY A 453 34.38 30.04 -13.06
C GLY A 453 33.66 30.63 -11.84
N GLY A 454 34.12 31.64 -11.11
CA GLY A 454 35.18 32.62 -11.32
C GLY A 454 34.69 33.94 -10.71
N GLY A 455 35.34 34.41 -9.63
CA GLY A 455 35.43 35.82 -9.27
C GLY A 455 34.27 36.51 -8.52
N GLY A 456 34.53 36.89 -7.26
CA GLY A 456 34.36 38.27 -6.80
C GLY A 456 33.09 38.65 -6.02
N GLY A 457 33.30 39.18 -4.80
CA GLY A 457 32.38 40.17 -4.20
C GLY A 457 31.89 39.86 -2.79
N ALA A 458 32.59 40.39 -1.77
CA ALA A 458 31.99 40.71 -0.46
C ALA A 458 31.10 41.97 -0.61
N PRO A 459 30.17 42.26 0.33
CA PRO A 459 30.58 42.91 1.58
C PRO A 459 29.75 42.54 2.84
N ALA A 460 30.23 43.10 3.95
CA ALA A 460 29.85 42.95 5.35
C ALA A 460 28.46 43.49 5.74
N GLY A 461 27.98 43.01 6.89
CA GLY A 461 26.87 43.60 7.67
C GLY A 461 26.87 43.08 9.11
N ALA A 462 26.98 44.00 10.07
CA ALA A 462 27.27 43.80 11.48
C ALA A 462 26.05 43.40 12.35
N GLY A 463 26.32 42.91 13.56
CA GLY A 463 25.35 42.90 14.66
C GLY A 463 25.65 41.92 15.79
N ALA A 464 26.43 42.34 16.79
CA ALA A 464 26.62 41.62 18.05
C ALA A 464 25.87 42.33 19.18
N ILE A 465 25.14 41.60 20.03
CA ILE A 465 24.87 41.97 21.43
C ILE A 465 24.51 40.75 22.31
N ALA A 466 24.98 40.80 23.56
CA ALA A 466 25.04 39.82 24.66
C ALA A 466 23.66 39.43 25.25
N ALA A 467 23.45 38.44 26.15
CA ALA A 467 24.09 38.03 27.41
C ALA A 467 23.34 36.76 27.98
N PRO A 468 23.49 36.27 29.24
CA PRO A 468 24.62 36.19 30.18
C PRO A 468 24.87 34.74 30.74
N ALA A 469 25.87 34.65 31.61
CA ALA A 469 26.37 33.45 32.32
C ALA A 469 25.57 33.02 33.57
N GLY A 470 25.74 31.74 33.96
CA GLY A 470 25.40 31.16 35.26
C GLY A 470 26.31 29.95 35.57
N GLN A 471 26.80 29.86 36.81
CA GLN A 471 28.01 29.15 37.27
C GLN A 471 27.82 27.70 37.77
N ASN A 472 28.97 27.04 37.99
CA ASN A 472 29.33 25.91 38.89
C ASN A 472 29.45 24.53 38.21
N GLY A 473 30.54 23.76 38.30
CA GLY A 473 31.85 23.87 38.96
C GLY A 473 32.53 22.49 39.10
N PHE A 474 33.89 22.47 39.12
CA PHE A 474 34.80 21.46 39.72
C PHE A 474 34.90 20.04 39.05
N VAL A 475 36.04 19.35 38.83
CA VAL A 475 37.51 19.49 39.00
C VAL A 475 38.22 18.60 37.96
N ARG A 476 39.39 19.01 37.46
CA ARG A 476 40.38 18.11 36.83
C ARG A 476 41.62 17.98 37.72
N THR A 477 42.12 16.77 37.90
CA THR A 477 43.52 16.50 38.26
C THR A 477 44.11 15.52 37.26
N ALA A 478 45.27 15.89 36.74
CA ALA A 478 46.15 15.07 35.93
C ALA A 478 47.52 15.06 36.61
N ALA A 479 48.17 13.89 36.66
CA ALA A 479 49.62 13.73 36.55
C ALA A 479 50.00 12.28 36.84
N ALA A 480 50.65 11.61 35.89
CA ALA A 480 51.79 10.73 36.15
C ALA A 480 52.38 10.28 34.80
N GLU A 481 53.65 10.62 34.55
CA GLU A 481 54.58 9.75 33.82
C GLU A 481 56.02 10.17 34.15
N GLY A 482 56.87 9.16 34.38
CA GLY A 482 58.32 9.34 34.52
C GLY A 482 59.04 8.17 35.18
N GLY A 483 59.63 7.28 34.38
CA GLY A 483 61.04 6.89 34.57
C GLY A 483 61.41 5.44 34.95
N ASN A 484 62.05 4.76 33.98
CA ASN A 484 63.20 3.83 34.05
C ASN A 484 63.07 2.37 34.54
N GLY A 485 63.27 1.43 33.61
CA GLY A 485 64.58 0.74 33.48
C GLY A 485 64.61 -0.80 33.60
N GLN A 486 64.97 -1.47 32.48
CA GLN A 486 65.87 -2.65 32.31
C GLN A 486 65.35 -3.77 31.37
N GLN A 487 66.13 -4.00 30.31
CA GLN A 487 66.19 -5.15 29.37
C GLN A 487 67.02 -6.31 29.99
N PRO A 488 67.08 -7.57 29.45
CA PRO A 488 67.17 -7.92 28.01
C PRO A 488 66.54 -9.25 27.51
N ASN A 489 66.65 -9.38 26.18
CA ASN A 489 66.33 -10.46 25.23
C ASN A 489 66.44 -11.95 25.65
N GLY A 490 65.53 -12.79 25.14
CA GLY A 490 65.80 -14.21 24.87
C GLY A 490 64.59 -15.17 24.78
N GLN A 491 64.52 -15.91 23.66
CA GLN A 491 64.01 -17.29 23.51
C GLN A 491 62.53 -17.57 23.12
N GLN A 492 62.43 -18.12 21.90
CA GLN A 492 61.69 -19.32 21.44
C GLN A 492 60.25 -19.59 21.91
N ALA A 493 59.40 -19.81 20.90
CA ALA A 493 58.10 -20.45 20.97
C ALA A 493 58.18 -21.93 21.38
N PRO A 494 57.10 -22.47 21.98
CA PRO A 494 56.76 -23.88 21.86
C PRO A 494 55.38 -24.11 21.20
N ASN A 495 55.39 -25.05 20.26
CA ASN A 495 54.23 -25.80 19.77
C ASN A 495 53.80 -26.86 20.79
N GLY A 496 52.53 -27.28 20.74
CA GLY A 496 52.17 -28.71 20.87
C GLY A 496 50.89 -29.05 21.64
N GLN A 497 49.88 -29.56 20.91
CA GLN A 497 49.07 -30.79 21.20
C GLN A 497 47.97 -30.89 20.10
N GLN A 498 48.19 -31.56 18.97
CA GLN A 498 47.95 -32.99 18.66
C GLN A 498 46.52 -33.51 18.87
N ALA A 499 45.86 -33.81 17.74
CA ALA A 499 44.78 -34.79 17.61
C ALA A 499 45.31 -36.00 16.81
N PRO A 500 44.96 -37.27 17.14
CA PRO A 500 45.50 -38.44 16.46
C PRO A 500 44.65 -38.99 15.30
N ASN A 501 45.40 -39.53 14.31
CA ASN A 501 45.15 -40.48 13.19
C ASN A 501 43.96 -41.45 13.30
N GLY A 502 43.43 -42.09 12.24
CA GLY A 502 43.86 -42.35 10.85
C GLY A 502 42.66 -42.99 10.07
N GLN A 503 42.66 -43.21 8.76
CA GLN A 503 43.50 -44.15 7.99
C GLN A 503 43.59 -43.78 6.49
N GLN A 504 44.77 -44.07 5.93
CA GLN A 504 45.22 -44.21 4.53
C GLN A 504 44.41 -45.25 3.71
N ALA A 505 44.50 -45.46 2.39
CA ALA A 505 45.03 -44.86 1.15
C ALA A 505 44.47 -45.77 -0.01
N GLN A 506 44.60 -45.58 -1.34
CA GLN A 506 45.81 -45.39 -2.15
C GLN A 506 45.43 -45.39 -3.66
N ASN A 507 46.21 -44.65 -4.47
CA ASN A 507 46.58 -44.81 -5.91
C ASN A 507 45.48 -44.91 -6.99
N GLY A 508 45.52 -44.24 -8.16
CA GLY A 508 46.57 -43.52 -8.89
C GLY A 508 46.55 -43.97 -10.36
N GLN A 509 46.58 -43.06 -11.35
CA GLN A 509 47.27 -43.19 -12.66
C GLN A 509 47.02 -42.01 -13.61
N GLN A 510 48.01 -41.76 -14.46
CA GLN A 510 48.30 -40.56 -15.28
C GLN A 510 47.56 -40.46 -16.63
N ALA A 511 47.40 -39.20 -17.06
CA ALA A 511 47.38 -38.57 -18.38
C ALA A 511 47.38 -39.39 -19.70
N GLN A 512 46.66 -38.89 -20.73
CA GLN A 512 47.20 -38.67 -22.08
C GLN A 512 46.34 -37.76 -22.99
N ASN A 513 47.05 -37.12 -23.93
CA ASN A 513 46.66 -36.11 -24.93
C ASN A 513 45.71 -36.58 -26.05
N GLY A 514 44.89 -35.64 -26.54
CA GLY A 514 44.76 -35.29 -27.97
C GLY A 514 43.82 -36.12 -28.86
N GLN A 515 42.82 -35.46 -29.46
CA GLN A 515 42.54 -35.42 -30.92
C GLN A 515 41.21 -34.70 -31.22
N GLN A 516 41.21 -33.88 -32.27
CA GLN A 516 40.06 -33.17 -32.82
C GLN A 516 39.64 -33.83 -34.16
N ALA A 517 38.34 -34.15 -34.27
CA ALA A 517 37.42 -34.29 -35.43
C ALA A 517 37.76 -35.25 -36.62
N PRO A 518 36.76 -35.94 -37.24
CA PRO A 518 35.86 -35.27 -38.20
C PRO A 518 34.39 -35.76 -38.26
N SER A 519 33.58 -34.98 -38.99
CA SER A 519 32.14 -35.02 -39.21
C SER A 519 31.63 -36.08 -40.21
N GLY A 520 30.33 -36.45 -40.09
CA GLY A 520 29.44 -36.74 -41.24
C GLY A 520 28.34 -37.80 -41.05
N GLN A 521 27.05 -37.38 -41.08
CA GLN A 521 25.93 -37.89 -41.93
C GLN A 521 24.52 -37.52 -41.39
N GLN A 522 23.55 -37.35 -42.29
CA GLN A 522 22.24 -36.64 -42.18
C GLN A 522 20.98 -37.48 -41.79
N ALA A 523 19.98 -36.77 -41.19
CA ALA A 523 18.49 -36.85 -41.27
C ALA A 523 17.71 -38.08 -40.70
N PRO A 524 16.40 -38.01 -40.28
CA PRO A 524 15.31 -37.11 -40.75
C PRO A 524 14.24 -36.60 -39.71
N ASN A 525 13.25 -35.86 -40.25
CA ASN A 525 12.05 -35.21 -39.66
C ASN A 525 11.04 -36.11 -38.90
N GLY A 526 10.40 -35.51 -37.88
CA GLY A 526 8.94 -35.44 -37.69
C GLY A 526 8.22 -36.50 -36.82
N GLN A 527 7.57 -36.06 -35.72
CA GLN A 527 6.33 -36.62 -35.10
C GLN A 527 5.89 -35.71 -33.92
N GLN A 528 4.86 -34.88 -34.09
CA GLN A 528 3.45 -35.03 -33.65
C GLN A 528 3.18 -35.03 -32.13
N VAL A 529 2.47 -33.95 -31.72
CA VAL A 529 1.80 -33.72 -30.43
C VAL A 529 0.43 -34.39 -30.40
N PRO A 530 0.02 -35.05 -29.29
CA PRO A 530 -1.38 -35.40 -29.04
C PRO A 530 -2.12 -34.34 -28.22
N ASN A 531 -3.37 -34.10 -28.61
CA ASN A 531 -4.33 -33.18 -28.02
C ASN A 531 -5.42 -33.94 -27.22
N GLY A 532 -5.99 -33.29 -26.19
CA GLY A 532 -7.40 -33.46 -25.82
C GLY A 532 -7.75 -33.64 -24.32
N GLN A 533 -8.46 -32.66 -23.75
CA GLN A 533 -9.75 -32.88 -23.04
C GLN A 533 -10.57 -31.58 -22.85
N LEU A 534 -11.66 -31.52 -23.63
CA LEU A 534 -12.99 -30.89 -23.56
C LEU A 534 -13.36 -29.82 -22.50
N ALA A 535 -13.92 -28.71 -23.00
CA ALA A 535 -14.81 -27.79 -22.29
C ALA A 535 -16.30 -28.13 -22.55
N PRO A 536 -17.25 -27.88 -21.62
CA PRO A 536 -18.68 -28.10 -21.84
C PRO A 536 -19.37 -26.91 -22.52
N ASN A 537 -20.30 -27.22 -23.43
CA ASN A 537 -21.12 -26.28 -24.19
C ASN A 537 -22.56 -26.15 -23.64
N GLY A 538 -23.12 -24.94 -23.76
CA GLY A 538 -24.56 -24.60 -23.79
C GLY A 538 -24.68 -23.08 -23.64
N GLN A 539 -25.29 -22.27 -24.52
CA GLN A 539 -26.41 -22.43 -25.46
C GLN A 539 -26.19 -21.58 -26.74
N GLN A 540 -26.81 -22.00 -27.86
CA GLN A 540 -26.93 -21.27 -29.15
C GLN A 540 -27.93 -20.09 -29.02
N VAL A 541 -28.00 -19.03 -29.86
CA VAL A 541 -28.12 -18.84 -31.33
C VAL A 541 -28.16 -17.28 -31.59
N PRO A 542 -28.21 -16.71 -32.82
CA PRO A 542 -27.82 -17.17 -34.15
C PRO A 542 -26.98 -16.15 -34.96
N ASN A 543 -26.43 -16.66 -36.07
CA ASN A 543 -25.61 -15.99 -37.06
C ASN A 543 -26.42 -15.14 -38.07
N GLY A 544 -25.82 -14.06 -38.59
CA GLY A 544 -26.31 -13.41 -39.81
C GLY A 544 -25.76 -12.02 -40.09
N GLN A 545 -24.57 -11.91 -40.70
CA GLN A 545 -24.40 -11.25 -42.02
C GLN A 545 -22.94 -11.31 -42.50
N GLN A 546 -22.80 -11.61 -43.78
CA GLN A 546 -21.55 -11.82 -44.51
C GLN A 546 -20.81 -10.50 -44.79
N VAL A 547 -19.48 -10.61 -44.74
CA VAL A 547 -18.47 -9.77 -45.39
C VAL A 547 -18.75 -9.52 -46.88
N PRO A 548 -18.17 -8.43 -47.43
CA PRO A 548 -17.13 -8.65 -48.44
C PRO A 548 -15.81 -7.93 -48.14
N ASN A 549 -14.75 -8.60 -48.57
CA ASN A 549 -13.35 -8.21 -48.49
C ASN A 549 -12.94 -7.36 -49.71
N GLY A 550 -11.96 -6.47 -49.52
CA GLY A 550 -11.00 -6.05 -50.56
C GLY A 550 -10.99 -4.57 -50.94
N GLN A 551 -9.87 -3.87 -50.71
CA GLN A 551 -8.90 -3.53 -51.77
C GLN A 551 -7.68 -2.76 -51.25
N LEU A 552 -6.59 -2.91 -52.02
CA LEU A 552 -5.23 -2.42 -51.83
C LEU A 552 -5.07 -0.89 -51.80
N ALA A 553 -3.93 -0.47 -51.23
CA ALA A 553 -3.36 0.87 -51.26
C ALA A 553 -3.07 1.40 -52.69
N PRO A 554 -2.76 2.70 -52.79
CA PRO A 554 -1.65 3.12 -53.63
C PRO A 554 -0.66 4.08 -52.93
N ASP A 555 0.58 4.00 -53.41
CA ASP A 555 1.76 4.80 -53.09
C ASP A 555 1.61 6.30 -53.38
N GLY A 556 2.22 7.10 -52.50
CA GLY A 556 3.25 8.12 -52.78
C GLY A 556 2.99 9.27 -53.77
N GLN A 557 3.16 10.50 -53.27
CA GLN A 557 3.91 11.56 -53.98
C GLN A 557 4.48 12.63 -53.04
N GLN A 558 5.75 12.97 -53.30
CA GLN A 558 6.56 14.05 -52.72
C GLN A 558 6.23 15.42 -53.34
N GLY A 559 6.60 16.50 -52.64
CA GLY A 559 6.89 17.83 -53.21
C GLY A 559 6.37 18.98 -52.33
N GLN A 560 7.17 19.54 -51.41
CA GLN A 560 8.13 20.65 -51.56
C GLN A 560 7.60 22.04 -51.17
N ASN A 561 8.39 22.69 -50.30
CA ASN A 561 8.63 24.14 -50.10
C ASN A 561 7.58 25.05 -49.42
N GLY A 562 7.98 25.61 -48.27
CA GLY A 562 8.56 26.97 -48.26
C GLY A 562 7.85 28.04 -47.40
N GLY A 563 8.65 28.75 -46.58
CA GLY A 563 8.41 30.11 -46.06
C GLY A 563 7.66 30.18 -44.72
N GLN A 564 8.31 30.41 -43.58
CA GLN A 564 8.64 31.74 -43.03
C GLN A 564 7.54 32.80 -43.23
N ASP A 565 6.85 33.15 -42.14
CA ASP A 565 6.74 34.56 -41.77
C ASP A 565 6.40 34.75 -40.28
N GLN A 566 7.14 35.66 -39.68
CA GLN A 566 6.92 36.26 -38.37
C GLN A 566 5.71 37.19 -38.45
N MET A 567 4.90 37.28 -37.39
CA MET A 567 4.52 38.57 -36.83
C MET A 567 3.83 38.42 -35.46
N ARG A 568 4.47 39.02 -34.46
CA ARG A 568 3.88 39.54 -33.23
C ARG A 568 3.36 40.96 -33.53
N PRO A 569 2.31 41.45 -32.86
CA PRO A 569 2.54 42.54 -31.90
C PRO A 569 1.68 42.37 -30.62
N GLY A 570 2.23 42.55 -29.42
CA GLY A 570 2.02 43.78 -28.64
C GLY A 570 0.92 43.52 -27.60
N GLY A 571 1.16 43.50 -26.29
CA GLY A 571 1.74 44.58 -25.50
C GLY A 571 0.61 45.42 -24.90
N GLY A 572 0.27 45.18 -23.63
CA GLY A 572 -0.73 45.96 -22.90
C GLY A 572 -0.92 45.46 -21.48
N GLY A 573 -0.12 46.00 -20.55
CA GLY A 573 -0.30 45.83 -19.11
C GLY A 573 -1.06 47.00 -18.50
N PHE A 574 -1.96 46.71 -17.58
CA PHE A 574 -2.52 47.52 -16.48
C PHE A 574 -3.17 46.46 -15.57
N GLY A 575 -3.15 46.45 -14.25
CA GLY A 575 -2.81 47.43 -13.23
C GLY A 575 -3.60 46.99 -11.98
N GLN A 576 -2.88 46.70 -10.91
CA GLN A 576 -3.20 46.97 -9.50
C GLN A 576 -4.68 46.85 -9.01
N GLY A 577 -4.90 45.96 -8.04
CA GLY A 577 -6.11 45.97 -7.22
C GLY A 577 -6.13 44.86 -6.16
N GLY A 578 -5.43 45.08 -5.05
CA GLY A 578 -5.65 44.32 -3.82
C GLY A 578 -6.81 44.89 -3.02
N MET A 579 -7.52 44.01 -2.30
CA MET A 579 -8.15 44.19 -0.97
C MET A 579 -9.37 43.28 -0.83
N GLY A 580 -9.48 42.60 0.32
CA GLY A 580 -10.76 42.07 0.81
C GLY A 580 -10.65 40.75 1.56
N GLY A 581 -10.23 40.80 2.83
CA GLY A 581 -10.38 39.69 3.78
C GLY A 581 -11.85 39.42 4.16
N PRO A 582 -12.11 38.32 4.89
CA PRO A 582 -13.45 37.76 5.07
C PRO A 582 -14.19 38.41 6.26
N PRO A 583 -15.54 38.44 6.26
CA PRO A 583 -16.31 38.77 7.45
C PRO A 583 -16.54 37.50 8.29
N GLY A 584 -16.04 37.52 9.52
CA GLY A 584 -16.58 36.69 10.60
C GLY A 584 -17.79 37.35 11.26
N GLY A 585 -18.56 36.56 12.03
CA GLY A 585 -19.36 37.10 13.12
C GLY A 585 -20.70 36.41 13.44
N MET A 586 -20.68 35.67 14.56
CA MET A 586 -21.63 35.72 15.68
C MET A 586 -22.98 34.96 15.68
N GLY A 587 -23.17 34.25 16.81
CA GLY A 587 -24.45 33.88 17.43
C GLY A 587 -24.39 32.43 17.95
N GLY A 588 -24.17 32.10 19.23
CA GLY A 588 -24.73 32.68 20.46
C GLY A 588 -25.99 31.88 20.86
N GLY A 589 -25.89 31.02 21.89
CA GLY A 589 -26.95 30.13 22.43
C GLY A 589 -28.16 30.85 23.06
N PRO A 590 -28.99 30.24 23.97
CA PRO A 590 -28.61 29.24 25.00
C PRO A 590 -29.67 28.17 25.41
N GLY A 591 -29.20 27.14 26.14
CA GLY A 591 -29.81 26.71 27.42
C GLY A 591 -30.84 25.57 27.44
N GLY A 592 -30.62 24.59 28.34
CA GLY A 592 -31.67 23.66 28.79
C GLY A 592 -31.20 22.35 29.43
N MET A 593 -30.82 22.39 30.70
CA MET A 593 -30.33 21.30 31.57
C MET A 593 -31.51 20.54 32.24
N PHE A 594 -31.47 19.20 32.40
CA PHE A 594 -32.01 18.43 33.56
C PHE A 594 -31.72 16.90 33.49
N GLY A 595 -30.88 16.40 34.41
CA GLY A 595 -31.24 15.34 35.39
C GLY A 595 -31.33 13.85 35.02
N MET A 596 -30.23 13.10 35.28
CA MET A 596 -30.07 11.76 35.93
C MET A 596 -31.18 10.68 35.88
N GLY A 597 -30.79 9.44 35.52
CA GLY A 597 -31.36 8.22 36.13
C GLY A 597 -31.39 6.91 35.32
N ASN A 598 -30.31 6.13 35.45
CA ASN A 598 -30.24 4.65 35.58
C ASN A 598 -30.62 3.64 34.46
N GLN A 599 -29.62 2.81 34.14
CA GLN A 599 -29.61 1.35 33.86
C GLN A 599 -30.55 0.69 32.81
N SER A 600 -29.86 0.04 31.85
CA SER A 600 -30.14 -1.26 31.21
C SER A 600 -31.45 -1.48 30.43
N LYS A 601 -31.47 -1.06 29.15
CA LYS A 601 -32.24 -1.70 28.06
C LYS A 601 -31.58 -1.46 26.69
N VAL A 602 -30.60 -2.27 26.33
CA VAL A 602 -30.13 -2.40 24.94
C VAL A 602 -30.56 -3.78 24.45
N ASN A 603 -31.14 -3.84 23.24
CA ASN A 603 -31.63 -5.00 22.47
C ASN A 603 -33.15 -5.18 22.24
N THR A 604 -34.00 -4.18 22.47
CA THR A 604 -35.42 -4.27 22.01
C THR A 604 -35.81 -3.18 20.99
N GLU A 605 -35.21 -1.99 21.03
CA GLU A 605 -35.62 -0.88 20.14
C GLU A 605 -35.11 -0.99 18.70
N ALA A 606 -33.97 -1.64 18.47
CA ALA A 606 -33.44 -1.85 17.12
C ALA A 606 -34.38 -2.74 16.27
N ASN A 607 -34.90 -3.83 16.87
CA ASN A 607 -35.86 -4.73 16.21
C ASN A 607 -37.23 -4.08 15.95
N LEU A 608 -37.64 -3.12 16.78
CA LEU A 608 -38.90 -2.39 16.58
C LEU A 608 -38.82 -1.45 15.38
N LYS A 609 -37.69 -0.73 15.19
CA LYS A 609 -37.51 0.17 14.04
C LYS A 609 -37.51 -0.58 12.72
N GLU A 610 -36.86 -1.73 12.65
CA GLU A 610 -36.88 -2.59 11.46
C GLU A 610 -38.29 -3.18 11.20
N ALA A 611 -39.00 -3.60 12.24
CA ALA A 611 -40.37 -4.09 12.10
C ALA A 611 -41.33 -2.99 11.58
N TYR A 612 -41.18 -1.74 12.05
CA TYR A 612 -41.96 -0.61 11.54
C TYR A 612 -41.61 -0.24 10.09
N LEU A 613 -40.33 -0.34 9.71
CA LEU A 613 -39.89 -0.12 8.33
C LEU A 613 -40.48 -1.17 7.37
N VAL A 614 -40.41 -2.45 7.75
CA VAL A 614 -40.99 -3.55 6.96
C VAL A 614 -42.51 -3.42 6.87
N ALA A 615 -43.18 -3.08 7.99
CA ALA A 615 -44.63 -2.83 7.99
C ALA A 615 -45.00 -1.64 7.10
N GLY A 616 -44.21 -0.56 7.11
CA GLY A 616 -44.37 0.60 6.24
C GLY A 616 -44.24 0.26 4.75
N MET A 617 -43.24 -0.55 4.39
CA MET A 617 -43.05 -1.01 3.01
C MET A 617 -44.18 -1.92 2.53
N LEU A 618 -44.69 -2.80 3.39
CA LEU A 618 -45.84 -3.66 3.06
C LEU A 618 -47.13 -2.85 2.84
N VAL A 619 -47.35 -1.80 3.64
CA VAL A 619 -48.49 -0.88 3.43
C VAL A 619 -48.34 -0.12 2.10
N LEU A 620 -47.15 0.35 1.76
CA LEU A 620 -46.88 1.01 0.47
C LEU A 620 -47.12 0.07 -0.72
N LEU A 621 -46.69 -1.19 -0.64
CA LEU A 621 -46.95 -2.20 -1.66
C LEU A 621 -48.45 -2.51 -1.80
N LEU A 622 -49.18 -2.59 -0.70
CA LEU A 622 -50.64 -2.75 -0.71
C LEU A 622 -51.34 -1.56 -1.35
N LEU A 623 -50.93 -0.34 -1.02
CA LEU A 623 -51.48 0.88 -1.62
C LEU A 623 -51.18 0.97 -3.13
N ALA A 624 -49.96 0.61 -3.55
CA ALA A 624 -49.59 0.51 -4.96
C ALA A 624 -50.43 -0.54 -5.69
N SER A 625 -50.69 -1.69 -5.07
CA SER A 625 -51.53 -2.75 -5.62
C SER A 625 -52.98 -2.31 -5.80
N VAL A 626 -53.53 -1.60 -4.80
CA VAL A 626 -54.88 -1.01 -4.87
C VAL A 626 -54.95 0.08 -5.95
N PHE A 627 -53.91 0.90 -6.07
CA PHE A 627 -53.81 1.93 -7.11
C PHE A 627 -53.83 1.31 -8.52
N VAL A 628 -53.03 0.28 -8.77
CA VAL A 628 -52.99 -0.45 -10.04
C VAL A 628 -54.34 -1.13 -10.34
N ALA A 629 -54.97 -1.75 -9.34
CA ALA A 629 -56.28 -2.38 -9.49
C ALA A 629 -57.41 -1.38 -9.79
N LYS A 630 -57.36 -0.18 -9.18
CA LYS A 630 -58.37 0.87 -9.39
C LYS A 630 -58.20 1.58 -10.74
N PHE A 631 -56.98 1.73 -11.23
CA PHE A 631 -56.71 2.38 -12.52
C PHE A 631 -56.79 1.45 -13.74
N ARG A 632 -56.56 0.13 -13.60
CA ARG A 632 -56.86 -0.84 -14.66
C ARG A 632 -58.35 -0.91 -15.02
N ARG A 633 -59.26 -0.52 -14.11
CA ARG A 633 -60.71 -0.49 -14.36
C ARG A 633 -61.23 0.76 -15.08
N ARG A 634 -60.36 1.72 -15.45
CA ARG A 634 -60.76 2.93 -16.21
C ARG A 634 -60.20 3.00 -17.64
N ARG A 635 -59.53 1.95 -18.10
CA ARG A 635 -59.21 1.75 -19.51
C ARG A 635 -59.56 0.31 -19.89
N LEU A 636 -60.85 0.09 -20.15
CA LEU A 636 -61.42 -0.90 -21.06
C LEU A 636 -62.88 -0.52 -21.28
#